data_AF-A0A2M6ZQK2-F1
#
_entry.id   AF-A0A2M6ZQK2-F1
#
_cell.length_a   1.000
_cell.length_b   1.000
_cell.length_c   1.000
_cell.angle_alpha   90.00
_cell.angle_beta   90.00
_cell.angle_gamma   90.00
#
_symmetry.space_group_name_H-M   'P 1'
#
loop_
_entity.id
_entity.type
_entity.pdbx_description
1 polymer ?
#
loop_
_entity_poly.entity_id
_entity_poly.type
_entity_poly.pdbx_seq_one_letter_code
_entity_poly.pdbx_strand_id
1 'polypeptide(L)'
;MNVEKISSLHDDALVPKATGHLGEYKNYPERFDPDEKSVMTRLEQFGLKISDIEELFDKKVGELTWEEYTAVMAEVIKGQYDVIVASVFDQYMFPSPESPEEKERTEKMLKLIGQFEGMEAKFGVNLVRRKEDFKDHGNLVLGLEAGAHLIKSVGDVRLLADKGVRLFGLQYGKDNNIAGANGLTDFGREIVKYFLDNNLIIDLAHSGA
;
A
#
# COMPACT_ATOMS: atom_id res chain seq x y z
N MET A 1 29.11 0.98 -7.53
CA MET A 1 27.78 0.38 -7.27
C MET A 1 26.80 1.53 -7.31
N ASN A 2 25.80 1.47 -8.20
CA ASN A 2 24.68 2.41 -8.12
C ASN A 2 23.88 2.06 -6.87
N VAL A 3 23.48 3.07 -6.11
CA VAL A 3 22.63 2.88 -4.92
C VAL A 3 21.20 2.70 -5.41
N GLU A 4 20.58 1.57 -5.07
CA GLU A 4 19.17 1.33 -5.37
C GLU A 4 18.29 2.35 -4.65
N LYS A 5 17.32 2.92 -5.37
CA LYS A 5 16.39 3.91 -4.83
C LYS A 5 15.07 3.23 -4.49
N ILE A 6 14.80 3.09 -3.19
CA ILE A 6 13.63 2.39 -2.66
C ILE A 6 12.74 3.36 -1.88
N SER A 7 11.42 3.26 -2.04
CA SER A 7 10.42 3.99 -1.25
C SER A 7 9.26 3.10 -0.83
N SER A 8 8.44 3.58 0.12
CA SER A 8 7.15 2.99 0.47
C SER A 8 5.99 3.84 -0.03
N LEU A 9 4.84 3.21 -0.29
CA LEU A 9 3.66 3.87 -0.82
C LEU A 9 2.37 3.29 -0.21
N HIS A 10 1.46 4.14 0.24
CA HIS A 10 0.08 3.72 0.51
C HIS A 10 -0.80 3.97 -0.72
N ASP A 11 -2.05 3.53 -0.68
CA ASP A 11 -3.03 3.76 -1.75
C ASP A 11 -3.32 5.24 -2.03
N ASP A 12 -2.82 6.12 -1.19
CA ASP A 12 -2.84 7.58 -1.32
C ASP A 12 -2.44 8.12 -2.69
N ALA A 13 -1.49 7.49 -3.41
CA ALA A 13 -1.15 7.91 -4.78
C ALA A 13 -2.30 7.73 -5.78
N LEU A 14 -3.32 6.93 -5.41
CA LEU A 14 -4.52 6.68 -6.19
C LEU A 14 -5.63 7.70 -5.89
N VAL A 15 -5.44 8.60 -4.93
CA VAL A 15 -6.47 9.52 -4.42
C VAL A 15 -5.95 10.97 -4.39
N PRO A 16 -5.99 11.71 -5.51
CA PRO A 16 -5.36 13.03 -5.66
C PRO A 16 -6.18 14.13 -4.97
N LYS A 17 -7.52 14.05 -5.06
CA LYS A 17 -8.44 15.08 -4.64
C LYS A 17 -9.18 14.56 -3.43
N ALA A 18 -8.58 14.81 -2.28
CA ALA A 18 -9.16 14.57 -0.97
C ALA A 18 -10.66 14.98 -0.93
N THR A 19 -11.00 16.15 -1.44
CA THR A 19 -12.36 16.71 -1.36
C THR A 19 -13.39 16.09 -2.31
N GLY A 20 -12.98 15.41 -3.39
CA GLY A 20 -13.89 14.84 -4.41
C GLY A 20 -14.21 13.36 -4.25
N HIS A 21 -13.41 12.64 -3.46
CA HIS A 21 -13.53 11.19 -3.21
C HIS A 21 -13.67 10.87 -1.72
N LEU A 22 -14.39 11.71 -0.98
CA LEU A 22 -14.79 11.39 0.40
C LEU A 22 -15.55 10.07 0.51
N GLY A 23 -16.09 9.49 -0.57
CA GLY A 23 -16.94 8.29 -0.55
C GLY A 23 -16.51 7.18 0.41
N GLU A 24 -15.25 6.73 0.32
CA GLU A 24 -14.74 5.59 1.11
C GLU A 24 -14.05 6.01 2.43
N TYR A 25 -13.71 7.30 2.58
CA TYR A 25 -12.99 7.86 3.73
C TYR A 25 -13.81 8.88 4.56
N LYS A 26 -15.09 9.08 4.22
CA LYS A 26 -16.01 10.04 4.86
C LYS A 26 -16.12 9.84 6.37
N ASN A 27 -15.85 8.62 6.84
CA ASN A 27 -15.97 8.22 8.23
C ASN A 27 -14.65 8.35 9.02
N TYR A 28 -13.59 8.92 8.43
CA TYR A 28 -12.30 9.14 9.09
C TYR A 28 -11.82 10.61 9.01
N PRO A 29 -12.65 11.58 9.43
CA PRO A 29 -12.35 13.01 9.31
C PRO A 29 -11.08 13.43 10.07
N GLU A 30 -10.73 12.75 11.16
CA GLU A 30 -9.53 13.03 11.95
C GLU A 30 -8.21 12.63 11.27
N ARG A 31 -8.25 11.75 10.25
CA ARG A 31 -7.10 11.44 9.38
C ARG A 31 -7.06 12.33 8.14
N PHE A 32 -7.97 13.29 8.06
CA PHE A 32 -8.30 14.01 6.86
C PHE A 32 -8.29 15.51 7.10
N ASP A 33 -7.10 16.10 7.02
CA ASP A 33 -7.03 17.52 6.73
C ASP A 33 -7.17 17.68 5.20
N PRO A 34 -8.29 18.24 4.70
CA PRO A 34 -8.50 18.47 3.28
C PRO A 34 -7.43 19.41 2.67
N ASP A 35 -6.72 20.18 3.50
CA ASP A 35 -5.61 21.04 3.12
C ASP A 35 -4.25 20.28 3.18
N GLU A 36 -4.02 19.38 4.16
CA GLU A 36 -2.74 18.64 4.30
C GLU A 36 -2.64 17.29 3.56
N LYS A 37 -3.73 16.69 3.05
CA LYS A 37 -3.67 15.46 2.22
C LYS A 37 -4.04 15.70 0.76
N SER A 38 -3.75 16.90 0.27
CA SER A 38 -3.88 17.26 -1.13
C SER A 38 -2.81 16.56 -1.99
N VAL A 39 -3.03 16.55 -3.31
CA VAL A 39 -2.00 16.30 -4.33
C VAL A 39 -0.62 16.87 -3.93
N MET A 40 -0.60 18.05 -3.28
CA MET A 40 0.61 18.79 -2.94
C MET A 40 1.54 17.98 -2.02
N THR A 41 1.00 17.49 -0.90
CA THR A 41 1.76 16.68 0.07
C THR A 41 2.30 15.40 -0.57
N ARG A 42 1.61 14.87 -1.59
CA ARG A 42 2.04 13.66 -2.30
C ARG A 42 3.17 13.94 -3.27
N LEU A 43 3.06 14.98 -4.08
CA LEU A 43 4.15 15.39 -4.96
C LEU A 43 5.42 15.68 -4.13
N GLU A 44 5.29 16.37 -3.00
CA GLU A 44 6.41 16.66 -2.09
C GLU A 44 6.98 15.40 -1.41
N GLN A 45 6.15 14.43 -1.00
CA GLN A 45 6.62 13.13 -0.49
C GLN A 45 7.48 12.38 -1.51
N PHE A 46 7.18 12.54 -2.79
CA PHE A 46 7.94 12.01 -3.91
C PHE A 46 9.06 12.98 -4.39
N GLY A 47 9.43 13.94 -3.56
CA GLY A 47 10.56 14.85 -3.80
C GLY A 47 10.32 15.92 -4.86
N LEU A 48 9.09 16.09 -5.34
CA LEU A 48 8.76 17.17 -6.27
C LEU A 48 8.48 18.47 -5.54
N LYS A 49 8.99 19.57 -6.09
CA LYS A 49 8.57 20.90 -5.65
C LYS A 49 7.30 21.30 -6.38
N ILE A 50 6.35 21.82 -5.62
CA ILE A 50 5.09 22.35 -6.17
C ILE A 50 5.35 23.38 -7.26
N SER A 51 6.30 24.30 -7.05
CA SER A 51 6.67 25.33 -8.03
C SER A 51 7.02 24.75 -9.40
N ASP A 52 7.74 23.63 -9.43
CA ASP A 52 8.25 23.04 -10.66
C ASP A 52 7.09 22.41 -11.45
N ILE A 53 6.10 21.87 -10.74
CA ILE A 53 4.87 21.33 -11.35
C ILE A 53 3.95 22.46 -11.82
N GLU A 54 3.78 23.52 -11.04
CA GLU A 54 2.99 24.67 -11.47
C GLU A 54 3.57 25.34 -12.71
N GLU A 55 4.90 25.44 -12.80
CA GLU A 55 5.60 25.93 -13.99
C GLU A 55 5.42 25.00 -15.19
N LEU A 56 5.50 23.67 -14.99
CA LEU A 56 5.35 22.68 -16.06
C LEU A 56 3.97 22.73 -16.74
N PHE A 57 2.91 22.98 -15.96
CA PHE A 57 1.53 22.95 -16.46
C PHE A 57 0.90 24.33 -16.63
N ASP A 58 1.61 25.41 -16.29
CA ASP A 58 1.11 26.79 -16.27
C ASP A 58 -0.23 26.92 -15.50
N LYS A 59 -0.33 26.24 -14.35
CA LYS A 59 -1.53 26.25 -13.50
C LYS A 59 -1.21 25.82 -12.06
N LYS A 60 -2.14 26.05 -11.14
CA LYS A 60 -1.98 25.60 -9.75
C LYS A 60 -2.10 24.08 -9.66
N VAL A 61 -1.34 23.45 -8.75
CA VAL A 61 -1.40 21.98 -8.58
C VAL A 61 -2.82 21.48 -8.24
N GLY A 62 -3.61 22.28 -7.52
CA GLY A 62 -5.02 21.96 -7.23
C GLY A 62 -5.93 21.93 -8.48
N GLU A 63 -5.48 22.50 -9.60
CA GLU A 63 -6.21 22.60 -10.86
C GLU A 63 -5.85 21.48 -11.84
N LEU A 64 -4.87 20.62 -11.51
CA LEU A 64 -4.51 19.48 -12.35
C LEU A 64 -5.70 18.54 -12.55
N THR A 65 -5.82 18.02 -13.78
CA THR A 65 -6.72 16.89 -14.07
C THR A 65 -6.14 15.59 -13.49
N TRP A 66 -6.94 14.53 -13.49
CA TRP A 66 -6.47 13.24 -13.03
C TRP A 66 -5.38 12.68 -13.96
N GLU A 67 -5.54 12.87 -15.26
CA GLU A 67 -4.60 12.44 -16.28
C GLU A 67 -3.25 13.14 -16.10
N GLU A 68 -3.25 14.44 -15.83
CA GLU A 68 -2.03 15.23 -15.63
C GLU A 68 -1.29 14.83 -14.36
N TYR A 69 -2.00 14.71 -13.24
CA TYR A 69 -1.42 14.21 -12.00
C TYR A 69 -0.83 12.80 -12.19
N THR A 70 -1.58 11.91 -12.84
CA THR A 70 -1.14 10.53 -13.09
C THR A 70 0.12 10.50 -13.94
N ALA A 71 0.21 11.35 -14.97
CA ALA A 71 1.39 11.47 -15.81
C ALA A 71 2.62 11.94 -15.01
N VAL A 72 2.47 12.97 -14.16
CA VAL A 72 3.56 13.45 -13.29
C VAL A 72 4.04 12.34 -12.36
N MET A 73 3.12 11.69 -11.67
CA MET A 73 3.45 10.62 -10.73
C MET A 73 4.13 9.44 -11.43
N ALA A 74 3.68 9.09 -12.65
CA ALA A 74 4.30 8.04 -13.45
C ALA A 74 5.76 8.35 -13.76
N GLU A 75 6.05 9.59 -14.20
CA GLU A 75 7.40 10.03 -14.52
C GLU A 75 8.30 10.06 -13.28
N VAL A 76 7.78 10.53 -12.14
CA VAL A 76 8.54 10.54 -10.89
C VAL A 76 8.86 9.13 -10.43
N ILE A 77 7.86 8.25 -10.38
CA ILE A 77 8.05 6.88 -9.94
C ILE A 77 9.10 6.19 -10.81
N LYS A 78 9.01 6.31 -12.14
CA LYS A 78 9.96 5.71 -13.08
C LYS A 78 11.35 6.35 -13.03
N GLY A 79 11.43 7.66 -12.88
CA GLY A 79 12.69 8.40 -12.93
C GLY A 79 13.46 8.42 -11.61
N GLN A 80 12.77 8.23 -10.48
CA GLN A 80 13.36 8.36 -9.15
C GLN A 80 13.47 7.05 -8.38
N TYR A 81 12.71 6.00 -8.72
CA TYR A 81 12.68 4.79 -7.90
C TYR A 81 12.88 3.51 -8.73
N ASP A 82 13.76 2.65 -8.22
CA ASP A 82 13.97 1.32 -8.78
C ASP A 82 12.87 0.38 -8.28
N VAL A 83 12.50 0.53 -7.00
CA VAL A 83 11.48 -0.29 -6.32
C VAL A 83 10.63 0.58 -5.40
N ILE A 84 9.31 0.38 -5.47
CA ILE A 84 8.35 0.89 -4.50
C ILE A 84 7.71 -0.30 -3.78
N VAL A 85 7.69 -0.25 -2.45
CA VAL A 85 6.95 -1.21 -1.63
C VAL A 85 5.62 -0.58 -1.25
N ALA A 86 4.52 -1.07 -1.81
CA ALA A 86 3.20 -0.54 -1.51
C ALA A 86 2.49 -1.33 -0.42
N SER A 87 1.94 -0.61 0.55
CA SER A 87 1.27 -1.15 1.73
C SER A 87 -0.24 -1.29 1.52
N VAL A 88 -0.70 -2.53 1.53
CA VAL A 88 -2.10 -2.91 1.67
C VAL A 88 -2.45 -2.85 3.16
N PHE A 89 -3.38 -1.97 3.51
CA PHE A 89 -3.69 -1.63 4.89
C PHE A 89 -5.19 -1.75 5.17
N ASP A 90 -5.56 -2.53 6.19
CA ASP A 90 -6.92 -2.58 6.71
C ASP A 90 -7.18 -1.35 7.59
N GLN A 91 -7.86 -0.36 7.01
CA GLN A 91 -8.24 0.88 7.71
C GLN A 91 -9.10 0.68 8.97
N TYR A 92 -9.73 -0.50 9.12
CA TYR A 92 -10.56 -0.85 10.28
C TYR A 92 -9.81 -1.65 11.35
N MET A 93 -8.47 -1.76 11.25
CA MET A 93 -7.66 -2.50 12.21
C MET A 93 -7.81 -2.04 13.67
N PHE A 94 -8.25 -0.80 13.88
CA PHE A 94 -8.68 -0.29 15.19
C PHE A 94 -10.21 -0.36 15.26
N PRO A 95 -10.79 -1.28 16.06
CA PRO A 95 -12.23 -1.45 16.12
C PRO A 95 -12.92 -0.14 16.54
N SER A 96 -13.91 0.24 15.77
CA SER A 96 -14.88 1.29 16.06
C SER A 96 -16.30 0.69 15.96
N PRO A 97 -17.33 1.32 16.55
CA PRO A 97 -18.72 0.89 16.38
C PRO A 97 -19.19 0.85 14.91
N GLU A 98 -18.45 1.54 14.03
CA GLU A 98 -18.69 1.63 12.59
C GLU A 98 -17.81 0.67 11.79
N SER A 99 -16.98 -0.14 12.47
CA SER A 99 -16.13 -1.11 11.81
C SER A 99 -17.00 -2.19 11.17
N PRO A 100 -16.87 -2.40 9.86
CA PRO A 100 -17.64 -3.40 9.16
C PRO A 100 -17.23 -4.79 9.60
N GLU A 101 -18.10 -5.75 9.33
CA GLU A 101 -17.84 -7.15 9.58
C GLU A 101 -16.59 -7.63 8.85
N GLU A 102 -15.96 -8.68 9.39
CA GLU A 102 -14.68 -9.19 8.89
C GLU A 102 -14.71 -9.51 7.39
N LYS A 103 -15.81 -10.08 6.90
CA LYS A 103 -15.99 -10.40 5.48
C LYS A 103 -15.89 -9.15 4.60
N GLU A 104 -16.56 -8.06 5.00
CA GLU A 104 -16.52 -6.80 4.24
C GLU A 104 -15.13 -6.16 4.30
N ARG A 105 -14.43 -6.27 5.43
CA ARG A 105 -13.03 -5.81 5.55
C ARG A 105 -12.11 -6.55 4.58
N THR A 106 -12.24 -7.87 4.49
CA THR A 106 -11.51 -8.69 3.53
C THR A 106 -11.85 -8.32 2.08
N GLU A 107 -13.13 -8.11 1.75
CA GLU A 107 -13.54 -7.67 0.42
C GLU A 107 -12.94 -6.31 0.05
N LYS A 108 -12.91 -5.35 0.99
CA LYS A 108 -12.28 -4.04 0.81
C LYS A 108 -10.77 -4.15 0.61
N MET A 109 -10.09 -5.02 1.38
CA MET A 109 -8.66 -5.28 1.21
C MET A 109 -8.35 -5.88 -0.17
N LEU A 110 -9.16 -6.83 -0.64
CA LEU A 110 -9.01 -7.41 -1.98
C LEU A 110 -9.27 -6.39 -3.09
N LYS A 111 -10.23 -5.48 -2.90
CA LYS A 111 -10.46 -4.35 -3.82
C LYS A 111 -9.25 -3.42 -3.88
N LEU A 112 -8.63 -3.11 -2.73
CA LEU A 112 -7.42 -2.30 -2.66
C LEU A 112 -6.26 -2.95 -3.42
N ILE A 113 -6.05 -4.26 -3.23
CA ILE A 113 -5.05 -5.01 -4.01
C ILE A 113 -5.34 -4.90 -5.51
N GLY A 114 -6.59 -5.06 -5.93
CA GLY A 114 -6.98 -4.89 -7.33
C GLY A 114 -6.70 -3.49 -7.89
N GLN A 115 -6.75 -2.45 -7.05
CA GLN A 115 -6.36 -1.10 -7.47
C GLN A 115 -4.85 -0.98 -7.70
N PHE A 116 -4.03 -1.60 -6.85
CA PHE A 116 -2.58 -1.69 -7.05
C PHE A 116 -2.22 -2.49 -8.30
N GLU A 117 -2.93 -3.59 -8.60
CA GLU A 117 -2.76 -4.32 -9.87
C GLU A 117 -3.00 -3.41 -11.09
N GLY A 118 -3.95 -2.47 -10.98
CA GLY A 118 -4.22 -1.46 -12.02
C GLY A 118 -3.16 -0.37 -12.15
N MET A 119 -2.17 -0.28 -11.26
CA MET A 119 -1.13 0.75 -11.34
C MET A 119 -0.18 0.56 -12.52
N GLU A 120 0.02 -0.66 -13.01
CA GLU A 120 0.84 -0.89 -14.21
C GLU A 120 0.25 -0.12 -15.41
N ALA A 121 -1.06 -0.21 -15.63
CA ALA A 121 -1.73 0.50 -16.71
C ALA A 121 -1.74 2.03 -16.49
N LYS A 122 -1.83 2.49 -15.24
CA LYS A 122 -1.97 3.93 -14.90
C LYS A 122 -0.63 4.66 -14.86
N PHE A 123 0.35 4.09 -14.16
CA PHE A 123 1.64 4.72 -13.87
C PHE A 123 2.81 4.05 -14.60
N GLY A 124 2.57 2.92 -15.28
CA GLY A 124 3.64 2.16 -15.94
C GLY A 124 4.61 1.50 -14.97
N VAL A 125 4.17 1.21 -13.75
CA VAL A 125 4.94 0.45 -12.75
C VAL A 125 4.82 -1.05 -12.99
N ASN A 126 5.84 -1.80 -12.62
CA ASN A 126 5.92 -3.24 -12.83
C ASN A 126 5.61 -3.98 -11.53
N LEU A 127 4.41 -4.59 -11.44
CA LEU A 127 4.03 -5.38 -10.27
C LEU A 127 4.83 -6.68 -10.21
N VAL A 128 5.69 -6.79 -9.20
CA VAL A 128 6.59 -7.93 -8.98
C VAL A 128 5.88 -9.03 -8.20
N ARG A 129 5.71 -10.19 -8.84
CA ARG A 129 5.13 -11.40 -8.22
C ARG A 129 6.16 -12.51 -8.03
N ARG A 130 7.35 -12.38 -8.58
CA ARG A 130 8.49 -13.30 -8.41
C ARG A 130 9.76 -12.57 -8.80
N LYS A 131 10.90 -13.16 -8.46
CA LYS A 131 12.21 -12.59 -8.75
C LYS A 131 12.41 -12.26 -10.23
N GLU A 132 11.89 -13.11 -11.12
CA GLU A 132 12.03 -12.97 -12.57
C GLU A 132 11.22 -11.81 -13.16
N ASP A 133 10.27 -11.27 -12.39
CA ASP A 133 9.47 -10.14 -12.85
C ASP A 133 10.22 -8.81 -12.68
N PHE A 134 11.31 -8.75 -11.89
CA PHE A 134 12.06 -7.51 -11.66
C PHE A 134 12.61 -6.93 -12.96
N LYS A 135 12.42 -5.62 -13.13
CA LYS A 135 13.00 -4.79 -14.18
C LYS A 135 14.07 -3.88 -13.57
N ASP A 136 14.83 -3.18 -14.41
CA ASP A 136 15.85 -2.24 -13.94
C ASP A 136 15.25 -1.09 -13.10
N HIS A 137 14.05 -0.62 -13.45
CA HIS A 137 13.38 0.50 -12.78
C HIS A 137 11.86 0.33 -12.68
N GLY A 138 11.23 1.11 -11.79
CA GLY A 138 9.77 1.23 -11.71
C GLY A 138 9.07 -0.02 -11.19
N ASN A 139 9.72 -0.82 -10.33
CA ASN A 139 9.10 -2.01 -9.75
C ASN A 139 8.15 -1.65 -8.60
N LEU A 140 7.08 -2.43 -8.45
CA LEU A 140 6.10 -2.33 -7.38
C LEU A 140 6.01 -3.69 -6.66
N VAL A 141 6.25 -3.71 -5.36
CA VAL A 141 6.10 -4.89 -4.49
C VAL A 141 4.96 -4.63 -3.53
N LEU A 142 3.99 -5.54 -3.43
CA LEU A 142 2.87 -5.37 -2.49
C LEU A 142 3.18 -6.03 -1.14
N GLY A 143 3.00 -5.26 -0.07
CA GLY A 143 3.11 -5.68 1.32
C GLY A 143 1.77 -5.58 2.05
N LEU A 144 1.46 -6.54 2.90
CA LEU A 144 0.36 -6.47 3.85
C LEU A 144 0.89 -5.92 5.18
N GLU A 145 0.74 -4.62 5.43
CA GLU A 145 1.29 -3.96 6.62
C GLU A 145 0.34 -4.05 7.83
N ALA A 146 -0.97 -3.91 7.59
CA ALA A 146 -2.02 -4.12 8.58
C ALA A 146 -3.16 -4.93 7.95
N GLY A 147 -3.40 -6.14 8.46
CA GLY A 147 -4.38 -7.07 7.87
C GLY A 147 -4.16 -8.52 8.24
N ALA A 148 -3.04 -8.84 8.90
CA ALA A 148 -2.75 -10.18 9.41
C ALA A 148 -3.86 -10.76 10.30
N HIS A 149 -4.58 -9.93 11.05
CA HIS A 149 -5.73 -10.35 11.86
C HIS A 149 -6.93 -10.87 11.04
N LEU A 150 -6.97 -10.60 9.72
CA LEU A 150 -7.99 -11.13 8.80
C LEU A 150 -7.62 -12.50 8.24
N ILE A 151 -6.38 -12.95 8.39
CA ILE A 151 -5.93 -14.26 7.90
C ILE A 151 -6.42 -15.34 8.88
N LYS A 152 -7.30 -16.25 8.44
CA LYS A 152 -7.85 -17.33 9.27
C LYS A 152 -7.35 -18.71 8.86
N SER A 153 -6.70 -18.79 7.70
CA SER A 153 -6.18 -20.03 7.16
C SER A 153 -4.97 -19.77 6.24
N VAL A 154 -4.23 -20.83 5.95
CA VAL A 154 -3.24 -20.84 4.86
C VAL A 154 -3.89 -20.52 3.50
N GLY A 155 -5.18 -20.83 3.32
CA GLY A 155 -5.94 -20.48 2.13
C GLY A 155 -6.03 -18.97 1.90
N ASP A 156 -6.16 -18.18 2.96
CA ASP A 156 -6.21 -16.72 2.87
C ASP A 156 -4.86 -16.15 2.46
N VAL A 157 -3.76 -16.68 3.00
CA VAL A 157 -2.41 -16.33 2.57
C VAL A 157 -2.21 -16.64 1.09
N ARG A 158 -2.62 -17.84 0.65
CA ARG A 158 -2.53 -18.23 -0.75
C ARG A 158 -3.29 -17.26 -1.64
N LEU A 159 -4.52 -16.91 -1.28
CA LEU A 159 -5.33 -15.95 -2.02
C LEU A 159 -4.61 -14.59 -2.17
N LEU A 160 -4.04 -14.06 -1.07
CA LEU A 160 -3.30 -12.80 -1.10
C LEU A 160 -2.03 -12.89 -1.95
N ALA A 161 -1.30 -14.01 -1.86
CA ALA A 161 -0.13 -14.25 -2.69
C ALA A 161 -0.48 -14.40 -4.18
N ASP A 162 -1.57 -15.09 -4.51
CA ASP A 162 -2.05 -15.21 -5.90
C ASP A 162 -2.42 -13.83 -6.49
N LYS A 163 -2.87 -12.90 -5.62
CA LYS A 163 -3.13 -11.49 -5.94
C LYS A 163 -1.90 -10.59 -5.94
N GLY A 164 -0.71 -11.13 -5.75
CA GLY A 164 0.56 -10.40 -5.87
C GLY A 164 1.12 -9.84 -4.56
N VAL A 165 0.50 -10.08 -3.40
CA VAL A 165 1.09 -9.73 -2.10
C VAL A 165 2.31 -10.62 -1.84
N ARG A 166 3.46 -10.01 -1.55
CA ARG A 166 4.74 -10.71 -1.34
C ARG A 166 5.36 -10.47 0.00
N LEU A 167 5.04 -9.36 0.66
CA LEU A 167 5.49 -9.02 1.99
C LEU A 167 4.32 -9.08 2.96
N PHE A 168 4.51 -9.68 4.13
CA PHE A 168 3.46 -9.86 5.13
C PHE A 168 3.96 -9.43 6.51
N GLY A 169 3.40 -8.34 7.02
CA GLY A 169 3.51 -7.92 8.41
C GLY A 169 2.75 -8.87 9.32
N LEU A 170 3.35 -9.29 10.43
CA LEU A 170 2.73 -10.24 11.36
C LEU A 170 1.80 -9.58 12.38
N GLN A 171 2.08 -8.33 12.72
CA GLN A 171 1.31 -7.53 13.68
C GLN A 171 1.33 -6.06 13.28
N TYR A 172 0.37 -5.31 13.79
CA TYR A 172 0.41 -3.84 13.77
C TYR A 172 0.01 -3.31 15.16
N GLY A 173 0.94 -3.43 16.11
CA GLY A 173 0.79 -2.91 17.48
C GLY A 173 -0.32 -3.54 18.33
N LYS A 174 -0.83 -4.71 17.94
CA LYS A 174 -1.83 -5.50 18.68
C LYS A 174 -1.65 -6.99 18.46
N ASP A 175 -2.01 -7.76 19.48
CA ASP A 175 -2.18 -9.21 19.39
C ASP A 175 -3.25 -9.58 18.37
N ASN A 176 -3.00 -10.66 17.64
CA ASN A 176 -3.94 -11.28 16.72
C ASN A 176 -3.81 -12.82 16.78
N ASN A 177 -4.48 -13.52 15.88
CA ASN A 177 -4.46 -14.97 15.84
C ASN A 177 -3.13 -15.57 15.34
N ILE A 178 -2.25 -14.78 14.72
CA ILE A 178 -0.92 -15.18 14.25
C ILE A 178 0.16 -14.90 15.31
N ALA A 179 0.17 -13.70 15.89
CA ALA A 179 1.22 -13.26 16.80
C ALA A 179 0.67 -12.33 17.89
N GLY A 180 1.32 -12.36 19.05
CA GLY A 180 1.03 -11.49 20.18
C GLY A 180 2.25 -11.19 21.04
N ALA A 181 2.03 -10.61 22.22
CA ALA A 181 3.09 -10.27 23.18
C ALA A 181 4.02 -11.45 23.55
N ASN A 182 3.53 -12.69 23.43
CA ASN A 182 4.30 -13.91 23.72
C ASN A 182 4.91 -14.56 22.46
N GLY A 183 4.94 -13.84 21.33
CA GLY A 183 5.42 -14.34 20.04
C GLY A 183 4.35 -15.02 19.21
N LEU A 184 4.76 -15.97 18.36
CA LEU A 184 3.87 -16.68 17.45
C LEU A 184 2.95 -17.66 18.18
N THR A 185 1.66 -17.65 17.83
CA THR A 185 0.72 -18.72 18.18
C THR A 185 1.04 -19.99 17.39
N ASP A 186 0.42 -21.13 17.73
CA ASP A 186 0.56 -22.36 16.94
C ASP A 186 0.10 -22.15 15.49
N PHE A 187 -1.01 -21.44 15.30
CA PHE A 187 -1.47 -21.02 13.98
C PHE A 187 -0.47 -20.09 13.29
N GLY A 188 0.12 -19.14 14.01
CA GLY A 188 1.14 -18.26 13.47
C GLY A 188 2.40 -18.99 13.01
N ARG A 189 2.80 -20.07 13.70
CA ARG A 189 3.90 -20.94 13.27
C ARG A 189 3.57 -21.66 11.97
N GLU A 190 2.33 -22.11 11.80
CA GLU A 190 1.85 -22.69 10.52
C GLU A 190 1.92 -21.67 9.38
N ILE A 191 1.45 -20.45 9.63
CA ILE A 191 1.48 -19.35 8.65
C ILE A 191 2.92 -18.96 8.28
N VAL A 192 3.81 -18.78 9.27
CA VAL A 192 5.23 -18.48 9.03
C VAL A 192 5.90 -19.61 8.26
N LYS A 193 5.59 -20.87 8.57
CA LYS A 193 6.09 -22.00 7.79
C LYS A 193 5.63 -21.89 6.33
N TYR A 194 4.37 -21.57 6.08
CA TYR A 194 3.87 -21.37 4.72
C TYR A 194 4.60 -20.22 4.00
N PHE A 195 4.84 -19.09 4.69
CA PHE A 195 5.61 -17.98 4.11
C PHE A 195 6.99 -18.43 3.65
N LEU A 196 7.73 -19.13 4.51
CA LEU A 196 9.08 -19.63 4.20
C LEU A 196 9.06 -20.66 3.07
N ASP A 197 8.14 -21.63 3.11
CA ASP A 197 8.02 -22.69 2.10
C ASP A 197 7.66 -22.14 0.71
N ASN A 198 7.08 -20.93 0.63
CA ASN A 198 6.64 -20.29 -0.62
C ASN A 198 7.42 -19.02 -0.97
N ASN A 199 8.58 -18.77 -0.35
CA ASN A 199 9.42 -17.59 -0.58
C ASN A 199 8.68 -16.25 -0.44
N LEU A 200 7.76 -16.17 0.53
CA LEU A 200 7.11 -14.92 0.90
C LEU A 200 7.94 -14.20 1.96
N ILE A 201 7.93 -12.87 1.89
CA ILE A 201 8.72 -12.01 2.78
C ILE A 201 7.94 -11.78 4.07
N ILE A 202 8.62 -11.99 5.19
CA ILE A 202 8.09 -11.71 6.52
C ILE A 202 8.55 -10.32 6.93
N ASP A 203 7.60 -9.45 7.20
CA ASP A 203 7.86 -8.14 7.79
C ASP A 203 7.62 -8.19 9.31
N LEU A 204 8.66 -7.78 10.04
CA LEU A 204 8.67 -7.74 11.50
C LEU A 204 8.47 -6.32 12.03
N ALA A 205 8.23 -5.34 11.15
CA ALA A 205 7.76 -4.03 11.57
C ALA A 205 6.52 -4.19 12.46
N HIS A 206 6.43 -3.35 13.49
CA HIS A 206 5.35 -3.34 14.48
C HIS A 206 5.11 -4.66 15.24
N SER A 207 6.01 -5.64 15.15
CA SER A 207 5.94 -6.91 15.89
C SER A 207 6.48 -6.78 17.31
N GLY A 208 5.87 -7.49 18.27
CA GLY A 208 6.31 -7.53 19.68
C GLY A 208 5.95 -6.30 20.51
N ALA A 209 5.02 -5.46 20.03
CA ALA A 209 4.49 -4.29 20.72
C ALA A 209 3.17 -4.60 21.44
#